data_AF-A0A511UUB1-F1
#
_entry.id   AF-A0A511UUB1-F1
#
_cell.length_a   1.000
_cell.length_b   1.000
_cell.length_c   1.000
_cell.angle_alpha   90.00
_cell.angle_beta   90.00
_cell.angle_gamma   90.00
#
_symmetry.space_group_name_H-M   'P 1'
#
loop_
_entity.id
_entity.type
_entity.pdbx_description
1 polymer ?
#
loop_
_entity_poly.entity_id
_entity_poly.type
_entity_poly.pdbx_seq_one_letter_code
_entity_poly.pdbx_strand_id
1 'polypeptide(L)'
;MSIVILAEKPSQAKAYADAFKKTIRKDGYIEVDDNRFFNGKKTYITWGFGHLVELVPPEKYKDDWKEWVLETSPIFPNEFKFQVGKGKKKQFNVVKQLLKNASEIIVATDSVCN
;
A
#
# COMPACT_ATOMS: atom_id res chain seq x y z
N MET A 1 5.65 -2.12 19.62
CA MET A 1 6.30 -2.59 18.38
C MET A 1 5.46 -3.70 17.79
N SER A 2 5.14 -3.63 16.50
CA SER A 2 4.22 -4.55 15.81
C SER A 2 4.80 -5.08 14.50
N ILE A 3 4.33 -6.25 14.07
CA ILE A 3 4.59 -6.79 12.73
C ILE A 3 3.43 -6.39 11.83
N VAL A 4 3.71 -5.97 10.59
CA VAL A 4 2.68 -5.66 9.59
C VAL A 4 2.89 -6.48 8.33
N ILE A 5 1.89 -7.28 7.97
CA ILE A 5 1.80 -7.97 6.69
C ILE A 5 1.06 -7.06 5.71
N LEU A 6 1.73 -6.65 4.63
CA LEU A 6 1.18 -5.79 3.59
C LEU A 6 0.82 -6.62 2.35
N ALA A 7 -0.48 -6.81 2.13
CA ALA A 7 -1.02 -7.44 0.93
C ALA A 7 -1.33 -6.40 -0.17
N GLU A 8 -1.54 -6.85 -1.40
CA GLU A 8 -1.89 -5.98 -2.52
C GLU A 8 -3.38 -5.59 -2.55
N LYS A 9 -4.24 -6.50 -2.09
CA LYS A 9 -5.70 -6.38 -2.19
C LYS A 9 -6.44 -7.01 -1.01
N PRO A 10 -7.68 -6.58 -0.73
CA PRO A 10 -8.45 -7.06 0.43
C PRO A 10 -8.70 -8.57 0.43
N SER A 11 -8.90 -9.16 -0.75
CA SER A 11 -9.14 -10.61 -0.89
C SER A 11 -7.92 -11.43 -0.48
N GLN A 12 -6.72 -10.99 -0.84
CA GLN A 12 -5.46 -11.61 -0.44
C GLN A 12 -5.23 -11.48 1.07
N ALA A 13 -5.46 -10.29 1.64
CA ALA A 13 -5.40 -10.11 3.10
C ALA A 13 -6.38 -11.01 3.85
N LYS A 14 -7.58 -11.22 3.31
CA LYS A 14 -8.55 -12.17 3.88
C LYS A 14 -8.02 -13.61 3.83
N ALA A 15 -7.48 -14.04 2.69
CA ALA A 15 -6.90 -15.39 2.57
C ALA A 15 -5.76 -15.63 3.57
N TYR A 16 -4.93 -14.61 3.82
CA TYR A 16 -3.90 -14.69 4.88
C TYR A 16 -4.52 -14.78 6.28
N ALA A 17 -5.56 -13.98 6.55
CA ALA A 17 -6.25 -13.99 7.83
C ALA A 17 -6.87 -15.36 8.16
N ASP A 18 -7.41 -16.06 7.15
CA ASP A 18 -8.05 -17.37 7.29
C ASP A 18 -7.06 -18.48 7.74
N ALA A 19 -5.74 -18.28 7.61
CA ALA A 19 -4.73 -19.22 8.08
C ALA A 19 -4.44 -19.12 9.60
N PHE A 20 -4.86 -18.04 10.26
CA PHE A 20 -4.61 -17.79 11.68
C PHE A 20 -5.79 -18.23 12.56
N LYS A 21 -5.49 -18.61 13.81
CA LYS A 21 -6.51 -19.12 14.76
C LYS A 21 -7.57 -18.09 15.11
N LYS A 22 -7.16 -16.84 15.30
CA LYS A 22 -8.06 -15.76 15.71
C LYS A 22 -7.63 -14.46 15.06
N THR A 23 -8.60 -13.80 14.44
CA THR A 23 -8.40 -12.52 13.78
C THR A 23 -9.56 -11.58 14.09
N ILE A 24 -9.28 -10.28 14.10
CA ILE A 24 -10.29 -9.24 14.34
C ILE A 24 -10.25 -8.27 13.16
N ARG A 25 -11.34 -8.22 12.39
CA ARG A 25 -11.43 -7.30 11.26
C ARG A 25 -11.68 -5.87 11.74
N LYS A 26 -10.93 -4.93 11.19
CA LYS A 26 -11.07 -3.48 11.39
C LYS A 26 -11.21 -2.79 10.03
N ASP A 27 -11.41 -1.49 10.06
CA ASP A 27 -11.49 -0.66 8.85
C ASP A 27 -10.10 -0.46 8.24
N GLY A 28 -9.81 -1.20 7.16
CA GLY A 28 -8.56 -1.12 6.40
C GLY A 28 -7.43 -2.05 6.87
N TYR A 29 -7.65 -2.85 7.91
CA TYR A 29 -6.70 -3.87 8.38
C TYR A 29 -7.38 -4.97 9.20
N ILE A 30 -6.64 -6.01 9.52
CA ILE A 30 -7.04 -7.14 10.36
C ILE A 30 -5.99 -7.31 11.45
N GLU A 31 -6.42 -7.46 12.70
CA GLU A 31 -5.54 -7.81 13.81
C GLU A 31 -5.41 -9.34 13.88
N VAL A 32 -4.20 -9.84 14.10
CA VAL A 32 -3.91 -11.27 14.23
C VAL A 32 -3.56 -11.58 15.68
N ASP A 33 -4.28 -12.55 16.25
CA ASP A 33 -4.08 -13.09 17.60
C ASP A 33 -3.72 -14.57 17.47
N ASP A 34 -2.44 -14.84 17.15
CA ASP A 34 -1.92 -16.19 16.97
C ASP A 34 -0.46 -16.31 17.45
N ASN A 35 -0.28 -16.98 18.59
CA ASN A 35 1.04 -17.13 19.23
C ASN A 35 1.98 -18.09 18.50
N ARG A 36 1.53 -18.79 17.44
CA ARG A 36 2.35 -19.76 16.71
C ARG A 36 3.45 -19.12 15.86
N PHE A 37 3.22 -17.91 15.33
CA PHE A 37 4.04 -17.36 14.23
C PHE A 37 4.79 -16.08 14.58
N PHE A 38 4.43 -15.38 15.65
CA PHE A 38 4.90 -14.00 15.88
C PHE A 38 5.48 -13.76 17.28
N ASN A 39 5.80 -14.81 18.03
CA ASN A 39 6.40 -14.72 19.37
C ASN A 39 5.66 -13.75 20.31
N GLY A 40 4.33 -13.75 20.26
CA GLY A 40 3.47 -12.87 21.07
C GLY A 40 3.48 -11.39 20.65
N LYS A 41 4.13 -11.01 19.54
CA LYS A 41 4.09 -9.64 19.03
C LYS A 41 2.73 -9.34 18.40
N LYS A 42 2.25 -8.11 18.62
CA LYS A 42 1.06 -7.58 17.93
C LYS A 42 1.30 -7.62 16.43
N THR A 43 0.39 -8.25 15.69
CA THR A 43 0.51 -8.43 14.25
C THR A 43 -0.74 -7.93 13.55
N TYR A 44 -0.53 -7.20 12.44
CA TYR A 44 -1.59 -6.63 11.63
C TYR A 44 -1.44 -7.08 10.18
N ILE A 45 -2.54 -7.39 9.51
CA ILE A 45 -2.60 -7.57 8.06
C ILE A 45 -3.30 -6.35 7.49
N THR A 46 -2.68 -5.64 6.57
CA THR A 46 -3.28 -4.54 5.82
C THR A 46 -3.08 -4.74 4.33
N TRP A 47 -3.70 -3.90 3.50
CA TRP A 47 -3.70 -4.09 2.06
C TRP A 47 -3.73 -2.78 1.28
N GLY A 48 -3.27 -2.86 0.03
CA GLY A 48 -3.56 -1.88 -1.00
C GLY A 48 -4.94 -2.08 -1.65
N PHE A 49 -5.22 -1.23 -2.64
CA PHE A 49 -6.26 -1.46 -3.65
C PHE A 49 -5.56 -1.43 -5.02
N GLY A 50 -4.69 -2.42 -5.23
CA GLY A 50 -3.56 -2.28 -6.15
C GLY A 50 -2.63 -1.17 -5.64
N HIS A 51 -2.13 -0.32 -6.55
CA HIS A 51 -1.29 0.82 -6.18
C HIS A 51 -2.07 1.87 -5.36
N LEU A 52 -1.58 2.21 -4.16
CA LEU A 52 -2.14 3.31 -3.35
C LEU A 52 -1.65 4.69 -3.78
N VAL A 53 -0.52 4.74 -4.48
CA VAL A 53 0.11 5.93 -5.03
C VAL A 53 0.20 5.80 -6.54
N GLU A 54 0.18 6.93 -7.22
CA GLU A 54 0.31 7.04 -8.67
C GLU A 54 1.30 8.15 -9.00
N LEU A 55 1.81 8.15 -10.24
CA LEU A 55 2.62 9.25 -10.72
C LEU A 55 1.78 10.54 -10.74
N VAL A 56 2.41 11.62 -10.34
CA VAL A 56 1.88 12.97 -10.57
C VAL A 56 1.77 13.17 -12.09
N PRO A 57 0.68 13.76 -12.59
CA PRO A 57 0.51 13.99 -14.03
C PRO A 57 1.36 15.17 -14.52
N PRO A 58 1.72 15.23 -15.82
CA PRO A 58 2.63 16.23 -16.40
C PRO A 58 2.32 17.69 -16.03
N GLU A 59 1.04 18.07 -16.07
CA GLU A 59 0.57 19.44 -15.78
C GLU A 59 0.88 19.91 -14.35
N LYS A 60 1.14 18.99 -13.42
CA LYS A 60 1.53 19.35 -12.05
C LYS A 60 3.03 19.55 -11.89
N TYR A 61 3.84 19.26 -12.91
CA TYR A 61 5.26 19.59 -12.93
C TYR A 61 5.49 20.96 -13.56
N LYS A 62 4.85 21.23 -14.70
CA LYS A 62 4.90 22.50 -15.44
C LYS A 62 3.54 22.75 -16.09
N ASP A 63 3.02 23.96 -16.00
CA ASP A 63 1.72 24.31 -16.60
C ASP A 63 1.73 24.10 -18.12
N ASP A 64 2.85 24.38 -18.78
CA ASP A 64 3.05 24.18 -20.24
C ASP A 64 3.00 22.70 -20.67
N TRP A 65 3.03 21.75 -19.73
CA TRP A 65 2.92 20.32 -20.01
C TRP A 65 1.48 19.80 -19.94
N LYS A 66 0.51 20.70 -19.77
CA LYS A 66 -0.91 20.37 -19.82
C LYS A 66 -1.38 19.97 -21.21
N GLU A 67 -0.80 20.57 -22.25
CA GLU A 67 -1.09 20.23 -23.64
C GLU A 67 0.03 19.39 -24.24
N TRP A 68 -0.37 18.38 -25.01
CA TRP A 68 0.57 17.50 -25.71
C TRP A 68 0.92 18.12 -27.05
N VAL A 69 2.14 18.65 -27.16
CA VAL A 69 2.68 19.22 -28.39
C VAL A 69 4.03 18.57 -28.71
N LEU A 70 4.41 18.54 -29.99
CA LEU A 70 5.62 17.81 -30.43
C LEU A 70 6.89 18.44 -29.84
N GLU A 71 6.87 19.75 -29.61
CA GLU A 71 7.98 20.55 -29.11
C GLU A 71 8.32 20.25 -27.64
N THR A 72 7.33 19.81 -26.86
CA THR A 72 7.50 19.44 -25.44
C THR A 72 7.63 17.94 -25.24
N SER A 73 7.55 17.15 -26.31
CA SER A 73 7.69 15.70 -26.30
C SER A 73 9.13 15.27 -26.59
N PRO A 74 9.66 14.24 -25.91
CA PRO A 74 9.06 13.48 -24.82
C PRO A 74 9.06 14.26 -23.50
N ILE A 75 7.95 14.16 -22.75
CA ILE A 75 7.87 14.73 -21.40
C ILE A 75 8.64 13.83 -20.43
N PHE A 76 9.75 14.33 -19.90
CA PHE A 76 10.58 13.60 -18.95
C PHE A 76 10.92 14.51 -17.75
N PRO A 77 10.27 14.34 -16.58
CA PRO A 77 10.59 15.13 -15.40
C PRO A 77 11.96 14.75 -14.84
N ASN A 78 12.67 15.71 -14.25
CA ASN A 78 13.96 15.47 -13.59
C ASN A 78 13.83 14.48 -12.41
N GLU A 79 12.68 14.52 -11.72
CA GLU A 79 12.35 13.61 -10.63
C GLU A 79 10.87 13.21 -10.75
N PHE A 80 10.58 11.91 -10.67
CA PHE A 80 9.22 11.41 -10.65
C PHE A 80 8.59 11.66 -9.28
N LYS A 81 7.53 12.47 -9.26
CA LYS A 81 6.73 12.73 -8.07
C LYS A 81 5.55 11.77 -8.01
N PHE A 82 5.15 11.41 -6.80
CA PHE A 82 4.02 10.52 -6.53
C PHE A 82 2.93 11.27 -5.77
N GLN A 83 1.68 10.94 -6.08
CA GLN A 83 0.50 11.39 -5.34
C GLN A 83 -0.33 10.21 -4.89
N VAL A 84 -1.16 10.39 -3.86
CA VAL A 84 -2.11 9.36 -3.45
C VAL A 84 -3.24 9.29 -4.49
N GLY A 85 -3.53 8.09 -4.98
CA GLY A 85 -4.57 7.88 -5.98
C GLY A 85 -5.94 8.37 -5.50
N LYS A 86 -6.75 8.86 -6.44
CA LYS A 86 -8.10 9.37 -6.13
C LYS A 86 -8.93 8.29 -5.43
N GLY A 87 -9.60 8.66 -4.34
CA GLY A 87 -10.40 7.73 -3.52
C GLY A 87 -9.60 6.80 -2.59
N LYS A 88 -8.26 6.76 -2.68
CA LYS A 88 -7.41 5.85 -1.89
C LYS A 88 -6.85 6.49 -0.61
N LYS A 89 -7.10 7.79 -0.37
CA LYS A 89 -6.56 8.56 0.76
C LYS A 89 -6.83 7.94 2.14
N LYS A 90 -8.04 7.41 2.34
CA LYS A 90 -8.41 6.75 3.61
C LYS A 90 -7.53 5.53 3.86
N GLN A 91 -7.47 4.60 2.90
CA GLN A 91 -6.68 3.38 3.02
C GLN A 91 -5.18 3.67 3.10
N PHE A 92 -4.69 4.63 2.31
CA PHE A 92 -3.30 5.09 2.37
C PHE A 92 -2.92 5.55 3.78
N ASN A 93 -3.79 6.31 4.46
CA ASN A 93 -3.51 6.77 5.81
C ASN A 93 -3.46 5.62 6.84
N VAL A 94 -4.35 4.63 6.71
CA VAL A 94 -4.34 3.42 7.55
C VAL A 94 -3.02 2.66 7.37
N VAL A 95 -2.65 2.37 6.13
CA VAL A 95 -1.41 1.66 5.79
C VAL A 95 -0.20 2.45 6.30
N LYS A 96 -0.13 3.76 6.02
CA LYS A 96 0.95 4.65 6.48
C LYS A 96 1.10 4.62 7.99
N GLN A 97 0.01 4.67 8.75
CA GLN A 97 0.05 4.64 10.22
C GLN A 97 0.57 3.29 10.74
N LEU A 98 0.08 2.18 10.19
CA LEU A 98 0.51 0.84 10.58
C LEU A 98 2.00 0.63 10.29
N LEU A 99 2.45 0.96 9.07
CA LEU A 99 3.85 0.79 8.66
C LEU A 99 4.79 1.67 9.47
N LYS A 100 4.43 2.92 9.79
CA LYS A 100 5.25 3.81 10.62
C LYS A 100 5.46 3.29 12.05
N ASN A 101 4.48 2.57 12.58
CA ASN A 101 4.53 2.03 13.94
C ASN A 101 5.07 0.58 13.99
N ALA A 102 5.30 -0.02 12.83
CA ALA A 102 5.79 -1.38 12.71
C ALA A 102 7.29 -1.44 13.05
N SER A 103 7.68 -2.49 13.77
CA SER A 103 9.08 -2.87 13.90
C SER A 103 9.55 -3.78 12.76
N GLU A 104 8.60 -4.40 12.05
CA GLU A 104 8.87 -5.35 10.97
C GLU A 104 7.73 -5.28 9.96
N ILE A 105 8.08 -5.27 8.67
CA ILE A 105 7.14 -5.20 7.56
C ILE A 105 7.37 -6.41 6.65
N ILE A 106 6.33 -7.23 6.49
CA ILE A 106 6.32 -8.37 5.58
C ILE A 106 5.56 -7.95 4.32
N VAL A 107 6.27 -7.81 3.20
CA VAL A 107 5.65 -7.48 1.91
C VAL A 107 5.14 -8.78 1.29
N ALA A 108 3.82 -8.92 1.21
CA ALA A 108 3.11 -10.11 0.76
C ALA A 108 2.15 -9.78 -0.39
N THR A 109 2.60 -8.97 -1.34
CA THR A 109 1.88 -8.60 -2.58
C THR A 109 1.93 -9.74 -3.61
N ASP A 110 1.23 -9.60 -4.75
CA ASP A 110 1.22 -10.65 -5.76
C ASP A 110 2.64 -11.02 -6.22
N SER A 111 2.89 -12.32 -6.37
CA SER A 111 4.12 -12.85 -6.93
C SER A 111 4.07 -12.74 -8.46
N VAL A 112 4.92 -11.91 -9.04
CA VAL A 112 5.09 -11.84 -10.48
C VAL A 112 6.25 -12.77 -10.85
N CYS A 113 5.92 -13.97 -11.32
CA CYS A 113 6.89 -14.80 -12.06
C CYS A 113 6.77 -14.41 -13.53
N ASN A 114 7.77 -13.70 -14.06
CA ASN A 114 7.96 -13.57 -15.51
C ASN A 114 8.71 -14.79 -16.04
#